data_AF-A0A937H0E7-F1
#
_entry.id   AF-A0A937H0E7-F1
#
_cell.length_a   1.000
_cell.length_b   1.000
_cell.length_c   1.000
_cell.angle_alpha   90.00
_cell.angle_beta   90.00
_cell.angle_gamma   90.00
#
_symmetry.space_group_name_H-M   'P 1'
#
loop_
_entity.id
_entity.type
_entity.pdbx_description
1 polymer ?
#
loop_
_entity_poly.entity_id
_entity_poly.type
_entity_poly.pdbx_seq_one_letter_code
_entity_poly.pdbx_strand_id
1 'polypeptide(L)'
;MKKVIYLLSFLFVFSLNAQKNKNGIIYDKHPGIDLITTLHQAMTDGDVEKAAELLDDDLRWLDGNTNNREWGGKQRVLNNISWFKNYFDYVSFNDTEGAYPDMLEYKRSGNWVQSWVNIYAVHKITGFKLDHPVLRIYSLNDDSSKITGIIEYSNRLEFSRLGDSRTERKNGVIYNSHENINSVRKAMYAYVNGDVERAMSFFHENASWNDINESKIMNQEEILARDAKMFEGWEIAELNEVGYPDYFEYDYRNSKVVSSWWNFVMVRKSDGKKVTVPVHFSDSFDDEGKIYERISYWNKTLID
;
A
#
# COMPACT_ATOMS: atom_id res chain seq x y z
N MET A 1 27.89 25.94 69.76
CA MET A 1 26.67 26.77 69.61
C MET A 1 26.64 27.27 68.17
N LYS A 2 25.66 26.83 67.36
CA LYS A 2 24.55 27.67 66.85
C LYS A 2 25.08 28.82 65.97
N LYS A 3 24.77 29.04 64.69
CA LYS A 3 23.71 28.65 63.75
C LYS A 3 24.23 29.11 62.36
N VAL A 4 24.02 28.35 61.27
CA VAL A 4 23.05 28.64 60.16
C VAL A 4 23.13 30.12 59.72
N ILE A 5 23.44 30.44 58.46
CA ILE A 5 22.46 30.45 57.36
C ILE A 5 23.21 30.53 56.01
N TYR A 6 22.77 29.66 55.09
CA TYR A 6 23.11 29.57 53.68
C TYR A 6 22.85 30.91 52.96
N LEU A 7 23.85 31.40 52.21
CA LEU A 7 23.67 32.52 51.30
C LEU A 7 22.73 32.05 50.17
N LEU A 8 21.54 32.64 50.14
CA LEU A 8 20.45 32.31 49.25
C LEU A 8 20.87 32.36 47.78
N SER A 9 20.81 31.19 47.14
CA SER A 9 20.59 31.03 45.72
C SER A 9 19.18 31.56 45.36
N PHE A 10 18.99 32.87 45.26
CA PHE A 10 17.83 33.43 44.57
C PHE A 10 18.11 33.46 43.06
N LEU A 11 18.29 32.26 42.48
CA LEU A 11 17.88 32.05 41.10
C LEU A 11 16.36 32.16 41.12
N PHE A 12 15.85 33.36 40.81
CA PHE A 12 14.48 33.53 40.36
C PHE A 12 14.33 32.72 39.08
N VAL A 13 14.09 31.42 39.23
CA VAL A 13 13.39 30.64 38.22
C VAL A 13 11.95 31.11 38.33
N PHE A 14 11.66 32.28 37.73
CA PHE A 14 10.33 32.46 37.18
C PHE A 14 10.20 31.33 36.17
N SER A 15 9.59 30.23 36.62
CA SER A 15 8.91 29.32 35.71
C SER A 15 7.98 30.22 34.92
N LEU A 16 8.41 30.61 33.73
CA LEU A 16 7.56 31.12 32.66
C LEU A 16 6.56 30.00 32.42
N ASN A 17 5.51 29.97 33.25
CA ASN A 17 4.25 29.35 32.88
C ASN A 17 3.76 30.21 31.72
N ALA A 18 4.22 29.87 30.51
CA ALA A 18 3.73 30.44 29.28
C ALA A 18 2.19 30.44 29.39
N GLN A 19 1.61 31.63 29.41
CA GLN A 19 0.21 31.84 29.73
C GLN A 19 -0.63 31.13 28.68
N LYS A 20 -1.17 29.95 29.01
CA LYS A 20 -2.00 29.16 28.09
C LYS A 20 -3.31 29.91 27.88
N ASN A 21 -3.52 30.45 26.68
CA ASN A 21 -4.76 31.11 26.30
C ASN A 21 -5.73 30.08 25.69
N LYS A 22 -6.86 29.82 26.36
CA LYS A 22 -7.93 28.96 25.82
C LYS A 22 -8.56 29.62 24.58
N ASN A 23 -8.39 29.00 23.41
CA ASN A 23 -8.88 29.49 22.12
C ASN A 23 -10.22 28.86 21.68
N GLY A 24 -10.79 27.94 22.44
CA GLY A 24 -12.04 27.26 22.10
C GLY A 24 -12.38 26.11 23.04
N ILE A 25 -13.40 25.35 22.67
CA ILE A 25 -13.84 24.10 23.30
C ILE A 25 -13.89 23.01 22.23
N ILE A 26 -13.48 21.79 22.61
CA ILE A 26 -13.56 20.60 21.75
C ILE A 26 -14.67 19.71 22.31
N TYR A 27 -15.51 19.17 21.43
CA TYR A 27 -16.61 18.27 21.79
C TYR A 27 -16.53 16.98 20.99
N ASP A 28 -16.80 15.87 21.66
CA ASP A 28 -16.97 14.52 21.10
C ASP A 28 -18.44 14.21 20.73
N LYS A 29 -19.37 15.08 21.14
CA LYS A 29 -20.80 15.05 20.79
C LYS A 29 -21.31 16.46 20.54
N HIS A 30 -21.77 16.71 19.33
CA HIS A 30 -22.26 18.03 18.91
C HIS A 30 -23.13 17.88 17.66
N PRO A 31 -24.19 18.71 17.46
CA PRO A 31 -24.99 18.67 16.21
C PRO A 31 -24.16 18.83 14.93
N GLY A 32 -23.04 19.55 15.01
CA GLY A 32 -22.08 19.67 13.92
C GLY A 32 -21.43 18.34 13.52
N ILE A 33 -21.20 17.42 14.48
CA ILE A 33 -20.71 16.06 14.18
C ILE A 33 -21.80 15.27 13.45
N ASP A 34 -23.04 15.32 13.93
CA ASP A 34 -24.18 14.65 13.27
C ASP A 34 -24.40 15.15 11.83
N LEU A 35 -24.18 16.45 11.60
CA LEU A 35 -24.21 17.06 10.27
C LEU A 35 -23.17 16.45 9.32
N ILE A 36 -21.93 16.26 9.78
CA ILE A 36 -20.86 15.65 8.98
C ILE A 36 -21.14 14.15 8.76
N THR A 37 -21.60 13.42 9.77
CA THR A 37 -22.03 12.03 9.62
C THR A 37 -23.13 11.90 8.56
N THR A 38 -24.11 12.80 8.57
CA THR A 38 -25.18 12.81 7.56
C THR A 38 -24.64 13.12 6.16
N LEU A 39 -23.67 14.02 6.03
CA LEU A 39 -23.02 14.29 4.75
C LEU A 39 -22.29 13.05 4.23
N HIS A 40 -21.52 12.35 5.07
CA HIS A 40 -20.79 11.15 4.68
C HIS A 40 -21.72 10.02 4.26
N GLN A 41 -22.85 9.87 4.93
CA GLN A 41 -23.91 8.94 4.51
C GLN A 41 -24.46 9.33 3.13
N ALA A 42 -24.77 10.61 2.90
CA ALA A 42 -25.23 11.09 1.60
C ALA A 42 -24.19 10.88 0.48
N MET A 43 -22.89 11.05 0.79
CA MET A 43 -21.79 10.74 -0.15
C MET A 43 -21.71 9.24 -0.47
N THR A 44 -21.91 8.39 0.53
CA THR A 44 -21.95 6.92 0.43
C THR A 44 -23.12 6.46 -0.45
N ASP A 45 -24.31 6.99 -0.20
CA ASP A 45 -25.55 6.60 -0.90
C ASP A 45 -25.71 7.26 -2.27
N GLY A 46 -24.87 8.24 -2.58
CA GLY A 46 -25.03 9.05 -3.79
C GLY A 46 -26.28 9.95 -3.73
N ASP A 47 -26.66 10.41 -2.54
CA ASP A 47 -27.83 11.26 -2.29
C ASP A 47 -27.46 12.74 -2.43
N VAL A 48 -27.57 13.22 -3.66
CA VAL A 48 -27.21 14.60 -4.05
C VAL A 48 -28.20 15.62 -3.47
N GLU A 49 -29.48 15.24 -3.33
CA GLU A 49 -30.52 16.09 -2.76
C GLU A 49 -30.25 16.31 -1.28
N LYS A 50 -30.00 15.23 -0.55
CA LYS A 50 -29.69 15.33 0.88
C LYS A 50 -28.43 16.15 1.10
N ALA A 51 -27.36 15.90 0.34
CA ALA A 51 -26.14 16.68 0.45
C ALA A 51 -26.39 18.18 0.17
N ALA A 52 -27.21 18.53 -0.82
CA ALA A 52 -27.52 19.92 -1.14
C ALA A 52 -28.24 20.66 0.00
N GLU A 53 -29.03 19.95 0.83
CA GLU A 53 -29.64 20.49 2.05
C GLU A 53 -28.62 20.80 3.15
N LEU A 54 -27.46 20.15 3.19
CA LEU A 54 -26.46 20.34 4.26
C LEU A 54 -25.42 21.42 3.91
N LEU A 55 -25.25 21.71 2.61
CA LEU A 55 -24.23 22.61 2.10
C LEU A 55 -24.79 24.03 1.91
N ASP A 56 -24.05 25.02 2.43
CA ASP A 56 -24.29 26.42 2.16
C ASP A 56 -24.08 26.75 0.67
N ASP A 57 -24.84 27.70 0.13
CA ASP A 57 -24.77 28.07 -1.29
C ASP A 57 -23.43 28.70 -1.67
N ASP A 58 -22.80 29.42 -0.73
CA ASP A 58 -21.50 30.08 -0.90
C ASP A 58 -20.33 29.20 -0.42
N LEU A 59 -20.56 27.89 -0.23
CA LEU A 59 -19.54 26.97 0.25
C LEU A 59 -18.27 27.00 -0.62
N ARG A 60 -17.11 26.96 0.04
CA ARG A 60 -15.79 26.86 -0.62
C ARG A 60 -15.07 25.57 -0.25
N TRP A 61 -14.60 24.85 -1.26
CA TRP A 61 -13.83 23.62 -1.13
C TRP A 61 -12.34 23.87 -1.45
N LEU A 62 -11.57 23.82 -0.37
CA LEU A 62 -10.14 23.84 -0.08
C LEU A 62 -9.22 22.72 -0.59
N ASP A 63 -8.16 22.98 -1.37
CA ASP A 63 -6.99 22.07 -1.38
C ASP A 63 -6.11 22.33 -0.15
N GLY A 64 -5.96 21.36 0.73
CA GLY A 64 -4.99 21.43 1.81
C GLY A 64 -3.54 21.21 1.35
N ASN A 65 -3.31 20.60 0.20
CA ASN A 65 -2.01 20.09 -0.24
C ASN A 65 -1.26 21.04 -1.19
N THR A 66 -1.88 22.12 -1.65
CA THR A 66 -1.26 23.03 -2.63
C THR A 66 -1.50 24.50 -2.30
N ASN A 67 -0.71 25.37 -2.92
CA ASN A 67 -0.90 26.82 -2.80
C ASN A 67 -2.12 27.33 -3.60
N ASN A 68 -2.69 26.52 -4.50
CA ASN A 68 -3.94 26.83 -5.19
C ASN A 68 -5.10 26.42 -4.28
N ARG A 69 -5.73 27.42 -3.66
CA ARG A 69 -6.58 27.15 -2.49
C ARG A 69 -7.94 26.58 -2.87
N GLU A 70 -8.56 27.00 -3.96
CA GLU A 70 -9.97 26.67 -4.20
C GLU A 70 -10.17 25.65 -5.34
N TRP A 71 -10.68 24.47 -5.01
CA TRP A 71 -11.13 23.45 -5.96
C TRP A 71 -12.53 23.71 -6.53
N GLY A 72 -13.38 24.42 -5.80
CA GLY A 72 -14.75 24.74 -6.20
C GLY A 72 -15.65 24.99 -5.01
N GLY A 73 -16.97 25.00 -5.23
CA GLY A 73 -17.97 25.20 -4.17
C GLY A 73 -19.02 24.08 -4.11
N LYS A 74 -20.22 24.40 -3.61
CA LYS A 74 -21.34 23.45 -3.45
C LYS A 74 -21.54 22.53 -4.65
N GLN A 75 -21.63 23.07 -5.87
CA GLN A 75 -21.84 22.26 -7.07
C GLN A 75 -20.72 21.25 -7.33
N ARG A 76 -19.47 21.56 -6.97
CA ARG A 76 -18.34 20.65 -7.12
C ARG A 76 -18.48 19.44 -6.18
N VAL A 77 -18.96 19.65 -4.95
CA VAL A 77 -19.25 18.58 -3.99
C VAL A 77 -20.35 17.67 -4.54
N LEU A 78 -21.47 18.25 -5.02
CA LEU A 78 -22.59 17.49 -5.59
C LEU A 78 -22.18 16.68 -6.84
N ASN A 79 -21.35 17.26 -7.70
CA ASN A 79 -20.79 16.56 -8.85
C ASN A 79 -19.87 15.41 -8.44
N ASN A 80 -19.11 15.56 -7.35
CA ASN A 80 -18.27 14.49 -6.82
C ASN A 80 -19.11 13.31 -6.30
N ILE A 81 -20.20 13.59 -5.57
CA ILE A 81 -21.16 12.56 -5.12
C ILE A 81 -21.75 11.82 -6.31
N SER A 82 -22.19 12.56 -7.34
CA SER A 82 -22.73 11.96 -8.56
C SER A 82 -21.69 11.13 -9.31
N TRP A 83 -20.43 11.57 -9.32
CA TRP A 83 -19.33 10.83 -9.93
C TRP A 83 -19.07 9.50 -9.21
N PHE A 84 -19.02 9.48 -7.88
CA PHE A 84 -18.92 8.25 -7.10
C PHE A 84 -20.09 7.30 -7.39
N LYS A 85 -21.34 7.80 -7.30
CA LYS A 85 -22.55 7.03 -7.60
C LYS A 85 -22.52 6.37 -8.98
N ASN A 86 -22.12 7.13 -10.00
CA ASN A 86 -22.21 6.69 -11.38
C ASN A 86 -21.07 5.75 -11.78
N TYR A 87 -19.86 5.97 -11.27
CA TYR A 87 -18.65 5.30 -11.75
C TYR A 87 -18.03 4.31 -10.79
N PHE A 88 -18.55 4.17 -9.57
CA PHE A 88 -17.99 3.26 -8.58
C PHE A 88 -19.05 2.35 -7.97
N ASP A 89 -18.61 1.15 -7.63
CA ASP A 89 -19.32 0.21 -6.77
C ASP A 89 -18.74 0.27 -5.35
N TYR A 90 -19.52 -0.19 -4.38
CA TYR A 90 -19.14 -0.31 -2.98
C TYR A 90 -18.65 1.02 -2.36
N VAL A 91 -19.20 2.15 -2.78
CA VAL A 91 -18.83 3.47 -2.25
C VAL A 91 -19.07 3.48 -0.75
N SER A 92 -18.09 3.98 0.01
CA SER A 92 -18.16 4.14 1.46
C SER A 92 -17.30 5.32 1.90
N PHE A 93 -17.87 6.14 2.77
CA PHE A 93 -17.21 7.25 3.46
C PHE A 93 -17.36 7.02 4.96
N ASN A 94 -16.57 6.10 5.52
CA ASN A 94 -16.62 5.78 6.94
C ASN A 94 -15.50 6.50 7.67
N ASP A 95 -15.66 6.75 8.97
CA ASP A 95 -14.54 7.23 9.78
C ASP A 95 -13.37 6.25 9.68
N THR A 96 -12.16 6.80 9.56
CA THR A 96 -10.94 6.01 9.60
C THR A 96 -10.84 5.30 10.95
N GLU A 97 -10.44 4.02 10.96
CA GLU A 97 -10.33 3.23 12.19
C GLU A 97 -9.49 3.97 13.25
N GLY A 98 -10.03 4.10 14.46
CA GLY A 98 -9.39 4.81 15.57
C GLY A 98 -9.47 6.34 15.50
N ALA A 99 -10.11 6.92 14.47
CA ALA A 99 -10.44 8.33 14.38
C ALA A 99 -11.95 8.56 14.52
N TYR A 100 -12.32 9.72 15.03
CA TYR A 100 -13.70 10.17 15.14
C TYR A 100 -13.75 11.67 14.83
N PRO A 101 -14.88 12.21 14.34
CA PRO A 101 -15.00 13.64 14.11
C PRO A 101 -14.96 14.42 15.43
N ASP A 102 -14.10 15.43 15.50
CA ASP A 102 -14.03 16.36 16.63
C ASP A 102 -14.66 17.71 16.23
N MET A 103 -15.59 18.20 17.04
CA MET A 103 -16.12 19.56 16.91
C MET A 103 -15.23 20.55 17.65
N LEU A 104 -14.88 21.66 17.01
CA LEU A 104 -14.09 22.75 17.56
C LEU A 104 -14.87 24.07 17.47
N GLU A 105 -15.22 24.62 18.63
CA GLU A 105 -15.79 25.97 18.72
C GLU A 105 -14.68 26.96 19.06
N TYR A 106 -14.18 27.69 18.06
CA TYR A 106 -13.15 28.69 18.26
C TYR A 106 -13.74 30.05 18.60
N LYS A 107 -13.15 30.71 19.61
CA LYS A 107 -13.50 32.10 19.96
C LYS A 107 -13.22 33.10 18.84
N ARG A 108 -12.28 32.79 17.95
CA ARG A 108 -11.74 33.72 16.93
C ARG A 108 -12.15 33.40 15.51
N SER A 109 -12.59 32.17 15.24
CA SER A 109 -12.74 31.68 13.87
C SER A 109 -13.95 30.77 13.66
N GLY A 110 -14.91 30.77 14.60
CA GLY A 110 -16.19 30.07 14.45
C GLY A 110 -16.12 28.56 14.69
N ASN A 111 -17.09 27.86 14.10
CA ASN A 111 -17.38 26.45 14.33
C ASN A 111 -16.75 25.56 13.26
N TRP A 112 -16.05 24.52 13.68
CA TRP A 112 -15.35 23.60 12.79
C TRP A 112 -15.54 22.15 13.20
N VAL A 113 -15.51 21.24 12.23
CA VAL A 113 -15.41 19.80 12.48
C VAL A 113 -14.19 19.26 11.77
N GLN A 114 -13.32 18.57 12.51
CA GLN A 114 -12.20 17.84 11.94
C GLN A 114 -12.56 16.36 11.84
N SER A 115 -12.50 15.77 10.64
CA SER A 115 -12.82 14.36 10.44
C SER A 115 -11.79 13.68 9.53
N TRP A 116 -11.35 12.51 9.96
CA TRP A 116 -10.63 11.57 9.12
C TRP A 116 -11.63 10.56 8.57
N VAL A 117 -11.90 10.64 7.27
CA VAL A 117 -12.79 9.73 6.56
C VAL A 117 -11.97 8.80 5.67
N ASN A 118 -12.19 7.50 5.78
CA ASN A 118 -11.67 6.52 4.83
C ASN A 118 -12.63 6.41 3.65
N ILE A 119 -12.13 6.73 2.46
CA ILE A 119 -12.87 6.60 1.21
C ILE A 119 -12.55 5.23 0.62
N TYR A 120 -13.56 4.38 0.53
CA TYR A 120 -13.50 3.10 -0.18
C TYR A 120 -14.43 3.11 -1.38
N ALA A 121 -13.94 2.70 -2.55
CA ALA A 121 -14.74 2.58 -3.77
C ALA A 121 -14.00 1.73 -4.82
N VAL A 122 -14.72 1.02 -5.68
CA VAL A 122 -14.13 0.26 -6.80
C VAL A 122 -14.67 0.80 -8.13
N HIS A 123 -13.79 1.27 -9.01
CA HIS A 123 -14.19 1.87 -10.27
C HIS A 123 -14.81 0.82 -11.22
N LYS A 124 -16.06 1.04 -11.63
CA LYS A 124 -16.90 0.08 -12.37
C LYS A 124 -16.27 -0.47 -13.66
N ILE A 125 -15.49 0.35 -14.36
CA ILE A 125 -14.92 -0.01 -15.67
C ILE A 125 -13.54 -0.64 -15.54
N THR A 126 -12.69 -0.10 -14.67
CA THR A 126 -11.27 -0.48 -14.63
C THR A 126 -10.94 -1.42 -13.47
N GLY A 127 -11.86 -1.61 -12.52
CA GLY A 127 -11.62 -2.36 -11.29
C GLY A 127 -10.64 -1.68 -10.32
N PHE A 128 -10.18 -0.47 -10.62
CA PHE A 128 -9.24 0.26 -9.77
C PHE A 128 -9.91 0.61 -8.43
N LYS A 129 -9.25 0.21 -7.34
CA LYS A 129 -9.73 0.43 -5.98
C LYS A 129 -9.19 1.75 -5.43
N LEU A 130 -10.08 2.59 -4.91
CA LEU A 130 -9.76 3.66 -3.98
C LEU A 130 -9.97 3.13 -2.56
N ASP A 131 -8.96 3.23 -1.71
CA ASP A 131 -9.01 2.81 -0.31
C ASP A 131 -7.95 3.61 0.45
N HIS A 132 -8.34 4.78 0.96
CA HIS A 132 -7.41 5.68 1.62
C HIS A 132 -8.08 6.64 2.61
N PRO A 133 -7.36 7.05 3.67
CA PRO A 133 -7.80 8.10 4.56
C PRO A 133 -7.68 9.48 3.91
N VAL A 134 -8.68 10.32 4.19
CA VAL A 134 -8.77 11.72 3.80
C VAL A 134 -9.07 12.55 5.04
N LEU A 135 -8.27 13.58 5.28
CA LEU A 135 -8.59 14.57 6.32
C LEU A 135 -9.44 15.66 5.71
N ARG A 136 -10.63 15.86 6.27
CA ARG A 136 -11.49 16.99 5.95
C ARG A 136 -11.71 17.86 7.19
N ILE A 137 -11.47 19.14 7.02
CA ILE A 137 -11.75 20.17 8.03
C ILE A 137 -12.92 20.99 7.48
N TYR A 138 -14.06 20.91 8.16
CA TYR A 138 -15.32 21.54 7.76
C TYR A 138 -15.55 22.81 8.57
N SER A 139 -15.82 23.94 7.93
CA SER A 139 -16.37 25.11 8.64
C SER A 139 -17.90 25.05 8.60
N LEU A 140 -18.52 25.43 9.71
CA LEU A 140 -19.98 25.46 9.87
C LEU A 140 -20.47 26.89 10.07
N ASN A 141 -21.77 27.12 9.85
CA ASN A 141 -22.42 28.34 10.31
C ASN A 141 -22.61 28.35 11.85
N ASP A 142 -23.03 29.49 12.39
CA ASP A 142 -23.07 29.73 13.84
C ASP A 142 -23.93 28.72 14.60
N ASP A 143 -25.04 28.27 14.01
CA ASP A 143 -25.95 27.28 14.61
C ASP A 143 -25.61 25.82 14.23
N SER A 144 -24.54 25.60 13.47
CA SER A 144 -24.11 24.29 12.97
C SER A 144 -25.17 23.54 12.15
N SER A 145 -26.05 24.27 11.45
CA SER A 145 -27.05 23.68 10.54
C SER A 145 -26.56 23.50 9.10
N LYS A 146 -25.50 24.21 8.70
CA LYS A 146 -24.94 24.17 7.34
C LYS A 146 -23.42 24.14 7.35
N ILE A 147 -22.87 23.45 6.35
CA ILE A 147 -21.44 23.43 6.06
C ILE A 147 -21.14 24.60 5.13
N THR A 148 -20.23 25.48 5.54
CA THR A 148 -19.83 26.69 4.81
C THR A 148 -18.49 26.53 4.10
N GLY A 149 -17.73 25.48 4.42
CA GLY A 149 -16.42 25.26 3.82
C GLY A 149 -15.88 23.87 4.10
N ILE A 150 -15.01 23.40 3.21
CA ILE A 150 -14.31 22.12 3.31
C ILE A 150 -12.85 22.38 3.01
N ILE A 151 -11.91 21.90 3.82
CA ILE A 151 -10.48 21.84 3.51
C ILE A 151 -10.09 20.38 3.47
N GLU A 152 -9.62 19.90 2.33
CA GLU A 152 -9.30 18.49 2.14
C GLU A 152 -7.80 18.23 1.96
N TYR A 153 -7.27 17.28 2.74
CA TYR A 153 -5.96 16.67 2.53
C TYR A 153 -6.15 15.22 2.11
N SER A 154 -5.68 14.86 0.91
CA SER A 154 -5.89 13.56 0.29
C SER A 154 -4.67 13.14 -0.55
N ASN A 155 -4.46 11.82 -0.68
CA ASN A 155 -3.38 11.29 -1.52
C ASN A 155 -3.76 11.42 -3.00
N ARG A 156 -3.27 12.48 -3.65
CA ARG A 156 -3.52 12.75 -5.07
C ARG A 156 -3.04 11.66 -6.01
N LEU A 157 -2.05 10.87 -5.59
CA LEU A 157 -1.49 9.80 -6.41
C LEU A 157 -2.54 8.73 -6.74
N GLU A 158 -3.46 8.42 -5.81
CA GLU A 158 -4.49 7.41 -6.03
C GLU A 158 -5.46 7.83 -7.14
N PHE A 159 -5.86 9.11 -7.18
CA PHE A 159 -6.70 9.63 -8.26
C PHE A 159 -5.95 9.71 -9.60
N SER A 160 -4.64 9.98 -9.58
CA SER A 160 -3.81 9.93 -10.79
C SER A 160 -3.72 8.52 -11.36
N ARG A 161 -3.50 7.52 -10.50
CA ARG A 161 -3.44 6.10 -10.89
C ARG A 161 -4.77 5.59 -11.43
N LEU A 162 -5.89 6.04 -10.87
CA LEU A 162 -7.21 5.80 -11.44
C LEU A 162 -7.30 6.36 -12.86
N GLY A 163 -6.83 7.59 -13.10
CA GLY A 163 -6.75 8.19 -14.43
C GLY A 163 -5.94 7.33 -15.41
N ASP A 164 -4.75 6.90 -14.98
CA ASP A 164 -3.86 6.04 -15.76
C ASP A 164 -4.50 4.67 -16.09
N SER A 165 -5.35 4.13 -15.22
CA SER A 165 -6.02 2.84 -15.45
C SER A 165 -7.04 2.86 -16.60
N ARG A 166 -7.40 4.05 -17.10
CA ARG A 166 -8.39 4.23 -18.18
C ARG A 166 -7.80 4.22 -19.57
N THR A 167 -6.48 4.12 -19.70
CA THR A 167 -5.79 4.15 -20.99
C THR A 167 -4.88 2.94 -21.15
N GLU A 168 -4.79 2.44 -22.39
CA GLU A 168 -3.85 1.39 -22.73
C GLU A 168 -2.40 1.93 -22.62
N ARG A 169 -1.53 1.18 -21.94
CA ARG A 169 -0.12 1.52 -21.76
C ARG A 169 0.74 0.29 -21.97
N LYS A 170 1.91 0.50 -22.58
CA LYS A 170 2.97 -0.50 -22.65
C LYS A 170 3.94 -0.28 -21.49
N ASN A 171 4.57 -1.35 -21.02
CA ASN A 171 5.62 -1.30 -20.01
C ASN A 171 6.69 -2.31 -20.40
N GLY A 172 7.59 -1.90 -21.29
CA GLY A 172 8.72 -2.72 -21.70
C GLY A 172 8.48 -3.70 -22.85
N VAL A 173 9.39 -4.67 -22.94
CA VAL A 173 9.45 -5.70 -24.00
C VAL A 173 9.48 -7.09 -23.38
N ILE A 174 8.85 -8.06 -24.07
CA ILE A 174 8.84 -9.48 -23.68
C ILE A 174 9.58 -10.29 -24.73
N TYR A 175 10.51 -11.13 -24.28
CA TYR A 175 11.30 -12.04 -25.12
C TYR A 175 10.97 -13.49 -24.78
N ASN A 176 10.71 -14.31 -25.80
CA ASN A 176 10.57 -15.77 -25.67
C ASN A 176 11.89 -16.53 -25.90
N SER A 177 12.96 -15.82 -26.27
CA SER A 177 14.32 -16.32 -26.43
C SER A 177 15.30 -15.20 -26.13
N HIS A 178 16.15 -15.40 -25.12
CA HIS A 178 17.11 -14.41 -24.63
C HIS A 178 18.25 -15.11 -23.87
N GLU A 179 19.41 -14.47 -23.75
CA GLU A 179 20.54 -15.03 -23.01
C GLU A 179 20.23 -15.25 -21.52
N ASN A 180 19.46 -14.34 -20.90
CA ASN A 180 19.03 -14.49 -19.51
C ASN A 180 18.10 -15.70 -19.30
N ILE A 181 17.24 -16.03 -20.29
CA ILE A 181 16.47 -17.28 -20.29
C ILE A 181 17.41 -18.48 -20.32
N ASN A 182 18.46 -18.42 -21.13
CA ASN A 182 19.46 -19.48 -21.20
C ASN A 182 20.23 -19.61 -19.88
N SER A 183 20.52 -18.51 -19.17
CA SER A 183 21.13 -18.53 -17.84
C SER A 183 20.26 -19.26 -16.82
N VAL A 184 18.94 -18.98 -16.77
CA VAL A 184 18.01 -19.70 -15.89
C VAL A 184 18.01 -21.19 -16.21
N ARG A 185 17.85 -21.58 -17.49
CA ARG A 185 17.88 -22.99 -17.91
C ARG A 185 19.18 -23.68 -17.47
N LYS A 186 20.33 -23.05 -17.74
CA LYS A 186 21.64 -23.61 -17.37
C LYS A 186 21.78 -23.77 -15.86
N ALA A 187 21.33 -22.78 -15.07
CA ALA A 187 21.36 -22.86 -13.61
C ALA A 187 20.51 -24.03 -13.10
N MET A 188 19.28 -24.15 -13.60
CA MET A 188 18.34 -25.21 -13.25
C MET A 188 18.87 -26.61 -13.61
N TYR A 189 19.31 -26.80 -14.85
CA TYR A 189 19.83 -28.09 -15.30
C TYR A 189 21.16 -28.45 -14.63
N ALA A 190 22.05 -27.49 -14.36
CA ALA A 190 23.26 -27.74 -13.59
C ALA A 190 22.92 -28.23 -12.17
N TYR A 191 21.98 -27.55 -11.50
CA TYR A 191 21.58 -27.87 -10.14
C TYR A 191 21.02 -29.29 -10.02
N VAL A 192 20.06 -29.67 -10.87
CA VAL A 192 19.44 -31.01 -10.81
C VAL A 192 20.38 -32.15 -11.23
N ASN A 193 21.47 -31.83 -11.92
CA ASN A 193 22.54 -32.78 -12.24
C ASN A 193 23.67 -32.77 -11.18
N GLY A 194 23.48 -32.09 -10.04
CA GLY A 194 24.44 -32.06 -8.93
C GLY A 194 25.63 -31.11 -9.13
N ASP A 195 25.66 -30.34 -10.22
CA ASP A 195 26.70 -29.33 -10.48
C ASP A 195 26.29 -27.99 -9.83
N VAL A 196 26.27 -27.98 -8.49
CA VAL A 196 25.82 -26.85 -7.69
C VAL A 196 26.71 -25.63 -7.90
N GLU A 197 28.04 -25.81 -8.02
CA GLU A 197 28.97 -24.72 -8.27
C GLU A 197 28.64 -23.99 -9.58
N ARG A 198 28.43 -24.74 -10.67
CA ARG A 198 28.01 -24.17 -11.94
C ARG A 198 26.63 -23.53 -11.84
N ALA A 199 25.68 -24.15 -11.14
CA ALA A 199 24.35 -23.58 -10.96
C ALA A 199 24.43 -22.20 -10.28
N MET A 200 25.19 -22.11 -9.19
CA MET A 200 25.38 -20.87 -8.44
C MET A 200 26.20 -19.84 -9.20
N SER A 201 27.04 -20.23 -10.17
CA SER A 201 27.81 -19.29 -10.99
C SER A 201 26.96 -18.34 -11.86
N PHE A 202 25.68 -18.65 -12.09
CA PHE A 202 24.73 -17.76 -12.79
C PHE A 202 24.10 -16.70 -11.88
N PHE A 203 24.27 -16.83 -10.57
CA PHE A 203 23.80 -15.87 -9.58
C PHE A 203 24.89 -14.85 -9.25
N HIS A 204 24.46 -13.68 -8.81
CA HIS A 204 25.33 -12.67 -8.22
C HIS A 204 25.84 -13.17 -6.86
N GLU A 205 27.04 -12.78 -6.42
CA GLU A 205 27.62 -13.23 -5.14
C GLU A 205 26.74 -12.91 -3.92
N ASN A 206 26.01 -11.81 -4.00
CA ASN A 206 25.09 -11.31 -2.98
C ASN A 206 23.63 -11.60 -3.35
N ALA A 207 23.37 -12.64 -4.15
CA ALA A 207 22.02 -13.00 -4.54
C ALA A 207 21.15 -13.36 -3.33
N SER A 208 19.84 -13.19 -3.50
CA SER A 208 18.85 -13.47 -2.46
C SER A 208 17.79 -14.45 -2.97
N TRP A 209 17.33 -15.32 -2.06
CA TRP A 209 16.32 -16.34 -2.35
C TRP A 209 15.11 -16.12 -1.45
N ASN A 210 13.99 -15.74 -2.05
CA ASN A 210 12.70 -15.56 -1.40
C ASN A 210 11.78 -16.73 -1.77
N ASP A 211 11.69 -17.71 -0.88
CA ASP A 211 10.77 -18.84 -1.03
C ASP A 211 9.48 -18.55 -0.26
N ILE A 212 8.32 -18.63 -0.94
CA ILE A 212 7.03 -18.33 -0.29
C ILE A 212 6.69 -19.24 0.89
N ASN A 213 7.39 -20.37 1.02
CA ASN A 213 7.21 -21.33 2.11
C ASN A 213 8.10 -21.04 3.33
N GLU A 214 8.92 -20.01 3.28
CA GLU A 214 9.88 -19.66 4.33
C GLU A 214 9.60 -18.26 4.89
N SER A 215 9.86 -18.06 6.18
CA SER A 215 9.59 -16.78 6.86
C SER A 215 10.68 -15.73 6.66
N LYS A 216 11.80 -16.10 6.03
CA LYS A 216 12.95 -15.22 5.81
C LYS A 216 13.45 -15.33 4.37
N ILE A 217 13.97 -14.21 3.87
CA ILE A 217 14.79 -14.19 2.66
C ILE A 217 16.15 -14.77 3.02
N MET A 218 16.64 -15.70 2.20
CA MET A 218 17.89 -16.43 2.41
C MET A 218 19.01 -15.92 1.50
N ASN A 219 20.24 -16.06 1.96
CA ASN A 219 21.43 -16.00 1.10
C ASN A 219 21.76 -17.38 0.50
N GLN A 220 22.83 -17.47 -0.27
CA GLN A 220 23.25 -18.70 -0.96
C GLN A 220 23.55 -19.86 -0.01
N GLU A 221 24.25 -19.60 1.10
CA GLU A 221 24.59 -20.65 2.07
C GLU A 221 23.32 -21.21 2.73
N GLU A 222 22.40 -20.31 3.10
CA GLU A 222 21.16 -20.68 3.78
C GLU A 222 20.21 -21.48 2.88
N ILE A 223 20.02 -21.07 1.62
CA ILE A 223 19.14 -21.79 0.68
C ILE A 223 19.70 -23.18 0.38
N LEU A 224 21.02 -23.30 0.17
CA LEU A 224 21.66 -24.60 -0.07
C LEU A 224 21.57 -25.51 1.16
N ALA A 225 21.72 -24.96 2.38
CA ALA A 225 21.53 -25.72 3.61
C ALA A 225 20.07 -26.17 3.80
N ARG A 226 19.10 -25.34 3.41
CA ARG A 226 17.67 -25.69 3.40
C ARG A 226 17.40 -26.82 2.41
N ASP A 227 17.88 -26.67 1.17
CA ASP A 227 17.69 -27.66 0.11
C ASP A 227 18.36 -29.00 0.46
N ALA A 228 19.55 -28.97 1.07
CA ALA A 228 20.24 -30.18 1.52
C ALA A 228 19.37 -30.99 2.49
N LYS A 229 18.71 -30.34 3.46
CA LYS A 229 17.79 -31.00 4.39
C LYS A 229 16.58 -31.61 3.68
N MET A 230 16.01 -30.91 2.71
CA MET A 230 14.93 -31.44 1.89
C MET A 230 15.38 -32.70 1.12
N PHE A 231 16.59 -32.67 0.57
CA PHE A 231 17.16 -33.79 -0.17
C PHE A 231 17.72 -34.92 0.72
N GLU A 232 17.68 -34.82 2.05
CA GLU A 232 17.92 -35.98 2.92
C GLU A 232 16.83 -37.05 2.69
N GLY A 233 15.57 -36.63 2.61
CA GLY A 233 14.40 -37.51 2.43
C GLY A 233 13.92 -37.70 1.00
N TRP A 234 14.35 -36.83 0.08
CA TRP A 234 13.88 -36.81 -1.31
C TRP A 234 15.02 -36.75 -2.31
N GLU A 235 14.78 -37.21 -3.52
CA GLU A 235 15.67 -37.06 -4.67
C GLU A 235 14.90 -36.48 -5.86
N ILE A 236 15.58 -35.69 -6.70
CA ILE A 236 15.02 -35.23 -7.96
C ILE A 236 15.27 -36.32 -9.00
N ALA A 237 14.19 -36.92 -9.51
CA ALA A 237 14.25 -37.88 -10.59
C ALA A 237 14.25 -37.22 -11.97
N GLU A 238 13.54 -36.10 -12.11
CA GLU A 238 13.38 -35.42 -13.39
C GLU A 238 13.05 -33.93 -13.17
N LEU A 239 13.50 -33.10 -14.10
CA LEU A 239 13.11 -31.69 -14.19
C LEU A 239 12.55 -31.42 -15.59
N ASN A 240 11.31 -30.96 -15.63
CA ASN A 240 10.61 -30.65 -16.87
C ASN A 240 10.30 -29.15 -16.96
N GLU A 241 10.76 -28.50 -18.03
CA GLU A 241 10.33 -27.13 -18.37
C GLU A 241 8.87 -27.16 -18.84
N VAL A 242 8.05 -26.26 -18.30
CA VAL A 242 6.63 -26.14 -18.68
C VAL A 242 6.45 -24.92 -19.57
N GLY A 243 6.11 -25.16 -20.84
CA GLY A 243 6.02 -24.09 -21.84
C GLY A 243 7.41 -23.58 -22.22
N TYR A 244 7.60 -22.27 -22.15
CA TYR A 244 8.90 -21.62 -22.28
C TYR A 244 8.99 -20.46 -21.28
N PRO A 245 10.18 -20.17 -20.72
CA PRO A 245 10.37 -18.99 -19.90
C PRO A 245 10.20 -17.70 -20.73
N ASP A 246 9.60 -16.69 -20.12
CA ASP A 246 9.52 -15.34 -20.67
C ASP A 246 10.50 -14.43 -19.95
N TYR A 247 11.20 -13.58 -20.70
CA TYR A 247 12.05 -12.53 -20.17
C TYR A 247 11.40 -11.17 -20.39
N PHE A 248 11.20 -10.44 -19.30
CA PHE A 248 10.61 -9.11 -19.26
C PHE A 248 11.70 -8.06 -19.05
N GLU A 249 11.77 -7.09 -19.95
CA GLU A 249 12.51 -5.85 -19.74
C GLU A 249 11.52 -4.71 -19.57
N TYR A 250 11.30 -4.27 -18.34
CA TYR A 250 10.34 -3.22 -18.02
C TYR A 250 10.94 -1.82 -18.23
N ASP A 251 10.17 -0.91 -18.84
CA ASP A 251 10.53 0.51 -18.91
C ASP A 251 10.61 1.13 -17.50
N TYR A 252 9.73 0.66 -16.60
CA TYR A 252 9.76 1.09 -15.21
C TYR A 252 11.01 0.56 -14.51
N ARG A 253 11.90 1.49 -14.12
CA ARG A 253 13.16 1.22 -13.40
C ARG A 253 14.12 0.27 -14.13
N ASN A 254 13.99 0.08 -15.45
CA ASN A 254 14.82 -0.83 -16.24
C ASN A 254 14.92 -2.24 -15.64
N SER A 255 13.83 -2.73 -15.03
CA SER A 255 13.81 -4.02 -14.34
C SER A 255 13.85 -5.17 -15.35
N LYS A 256 14.68 -6.19 -15.07
CA LYS A 256 14.94 -7.34 -15.94
C LYS A 256 14.57 -8.61 -15.20
N VAL A 257 13.58 -9.37 -15.67
CA VAL A 257 13.06 -10.54 -14.95
C VAL A 257 12.81 -11.70 -15.90
N VAL A 258 13.27 -12.90 -15.55
CA VAL A 258 12.82 -14.14 -16.21
C VAL A 258 11.75 -14.82 -15.34
N SER A 259 10.60 -15.10 -15.94
CA SER A 259 9.57 -15.97 -15.35
C SER A 259 9.68 -17.36 -15.97
N SER A 260 9.82 -18.39 -15.15
CA SER A 260 9.93 -19.77 -15.62
C SER A 260 9.09 -20.75 -14.82
N TRP A 261 8.51 -21.74 -15.49
CA TRP A 261 7.72 -22.80 -14.88
C TRP A 261 8.42 -24.15 -15.04
N TRP A 262 8.45 -24.91 -13.95
CA TRP A 262 9.15 -26.18 -13.89
C TRP A 262 8.33 -27.20 -13.13
N ASN A 263 8.38 -28.46 -13.56
CA ASN A 263 7.88 -29.60 -12.82
C ASN A 263 9.07 -30.42 -12.31
N PHE A 264 9.30 -30.39 -11.00
CA PHE A 264 10.24 -31.29 -10.34
C PHE A 264 9.54 -32.61 -10.04
N VAL A 265 10.02 -33.70 -10.65
CA VAL A 265 9.57 -35.05 -10.28
C VAL A 265 10.47 -35.52 -9.14
N MET A 266 9.89 -35.60 -7.94
CA MET A 266 10.57 -35.96 -6.72
C MET A 266 10.23 -37.40 -6.33
N VAL A 267 11.22 -38.16 -5.86
CA VAL A 267 11.05 -39.51 -5.30
C VAL A 267 11.40 -39.48 -3.81
N ARG A 268 10.50 -39.97 -2.96
CA ARG A 268 10.77 -40.09 -1.52
C ARG A 268 11.62 -41.32 -1.27
N LYS A 269 12.74 -41.16 -0.58
CA LYS A 269 13.72 -42.24 -0.38
C LYS A 269 13.22 -43.36 0.53
N SER A 270 12.28 -43.08 1.46
CA SER A 270 11.80 -44.07 2.42
C SER A 270 10.90 -45.15 1.82
N ASP A 271 10.14 -44.83 0.77
CA ASP A 271 9.14 -45.73 0.18
C ASP A 271 9.01 -45.67 -1.34
N GLY A 272 9.84 -44.85 -2.01
CA GLY A 272 9.83 -44.70 -3.47
C GLY A 272 8.62 -43.92 -4.00
N LYS A 273 7.82 -43.25 -3.15
CA LYS A 273 6.68 -42.46 -3.60
C LYS A 273 7.13 -41.35 -4.55
N LYS A 274 6.53 -41.29 -5.73
CA LYS A 274 6.73 -40.22 -6.72
C LYS A 274 5.72 -39.10 -6.53
N VAL A 275 6.21 -37.86 -6.56
CA VAL A 275 5.39 -36.64 -6.53
C VAL A 275 5.92 -35.65 -7.56
N THR A 276 5.02 -34.98 -8.28
CA THR A 276 5.38 -33.84 -9.13
C THR A 276 5.14 -32.55 -8.34
N VAL A 277 6.16 -31.71 -8.25
CA VAL A 277 6.12 -30.40 -7.61
C VAL A 277 6.21 -29.33 -8.70
N PRO A 278 5.10 -28.67 -9.06
CA PRO A 278 5.12 -27.50 -9.92
C PRO A 278 5.75 -26.31 -9.17
N VAL A 279 6.70 -25.65 -9.83
CA VAL A 279 7.41 -24.50 -9.29
C VAL A 279 7.44 -23.40 -10.33
N HIS A 280 7.08 -22.18 -9.92
CA HIS A 280 7.33 -20.97 -10.67
C HIS A 280 8.49 -20.21 -10.05
N PHE A 281 9.44 -19.78 -10.87
CA PHE A 281 10.51 -18.87 -10.46
C PHE A 281 10.37 -17.52 -11.15
N SER A 282 10.62 -16.47 -10.37
CA SER A 282 10.90 -15.11 -10.87
C SER A 282 12.36 -14.78 -10.55
N ASP A 283 13.20 -14.73 -11.59
CA ASP A 283 14.62 -14.44 -11.49
C ASP A 283 14.91 -13.01 -11.97
N SER A 284 15.34 -12.13 -11.06
CA SER A 284 15.71 -10.74 -11.36
C SER A 284 17.19 -10.65 -11.73
N PHE A 285 17.49 -9.92 -12.81
CA PHE A 285 18.83 -9.80 -13.38
C PHE A 285 19.41 -8.40 -13.17
N ASP A 286 20.71 -8.33 -12.87
CA ASP A 286 21.46 -7.10 -12.93
C ASP A 286 21.87 -6.75 -14.37
N ASP A 287 22.59 -5.65 -14.56
CA ASP A 287 23.06 -5.19 -15.87
C ASP A 287 24.18 -6.06 -16.45
N GLU A 288 24.77 -6.96 -15.66
CA GLU A 288 25.81 -7.91 -16.08
C GLU A 288 25.22 -9.28 -16.45
N GLY A 289 23.90 -9.46 -16.35
CA GLY A 289 23.22 -10.71 -16.66
C GLY A 289 23.36 -11.77 -15.55
N LYS A 290 23.66 -11.36 -14.30
CA LYS A 290 23.62 -12.24 -13.12
C LYS A 290 22.28 -12.15 -12.42
N ILE A 291 21.82 -13.28 -11.90
CA ILE A 291 20.60 -13.35 -11.10
C ILE A 291 20.91 -12.83 -9.69
N TYR A 292 20.36 -11.70 -9.28
CA TYR A 292 20.56 -11.15 -7.93
C TYR A 292 19.39 -11.45 -6.98
N GLU A 293 18.24 -11.86 -7.50
CA GLU A 293 17.10 -12.27 -6.69
C GLU A 293 16.35 -13.41 -7.40
N ARG A 294 16.00 -14.44 -6.64
CA ARG A 294 15.07 -15.49 -7.05
C ARG A 294 13.91 -15.55 -6.09
N ILE A 295 12.69 -15.39 -6.61
CA ILE A 295 11.46 -15.69 -5.88
C ILE A 295 10.91 -17.04 -6.35
N SER A 296 10.58 -17.92 -5.41
CA SER A 296 10.14 -19.30 -5.69
C SER A 296 8.71 -19.52 -5.20
N TYR A 297 7.80 -19.88 -6.11
CA TYR A 297 6.39 -20.16 -5.81
C TYR A 297 6.10 -21.64 -6.03
N TRP A 298 5.81 -22.36 -4.95
CA TRP A 298 5.47 -23.78 -4.98
C TRP A 298 4.81 -24.18 -3.66
N ASN A 299 4.17 -25.35 -3.65
CA ASN A 299 3.47 -25.86 -2.48
C ASN A 299 4.34 -26.87 -1.72
N LYS A 300 4.88 -26.47 -0.57
CA LYS A 300 5.73 -27.32 0.28
C LYS A 300 5.03 -28.57 0.81
N THR A 301 3.70 -28.53 1.02
CA THR A 301 2.93 -29.68 1.54
C THR A 301 2.92 -30.90 0.60
N LEU A 302 3.40 -30.76 -0.64
CA LEU A 302 3.55 -31.89 -1.56
C LEU A 302 4.70 -32.84 -1.14
N ILE A 303 5.65 -32.36 -0.34
CA ILE A 303 6.85 -33.12 0.06
C ILE A 303 7.11 -33.15 1.58
N ASP A 304 6.21 -32.56 2.38
CA ASP A 304 6.21 -32.65 3.85
C ASP A 304 5.74 -34.03 4.36
#